data_AF-A0A0C5W1T8-F1
#
_entry.id   AF-A0A0C5W1T8-F1
#
_cell.length_a   1.000
_cell.length_b   1.000
_cell.length_c   1.000
_cell.angle_alpha   90.00
_cell.angle_beta   90.00
_cell.angle_gamma   90.00
#
_symmetry.space_group_name_H-M   'P 1'
#
loop_
_entity.id
_entity.type
_entity.pdbx_description
1 polymer ?
#
loop_
_entity_poly.entity_id
_entity_poly.type
_entity_poly.pdbx_seq_one_letter_code
_entity_poly.pdbx_strand_id
1 'polypeptide(L)'
;MQRWKYLLLVVLLSACSSTERSADPITYTMMPLSIEGIRMWDEFNPEGLNAMIQANTDSWIEEHQDRQSLNYLALSGGGFNGAFSAGILTAWTERGDRPQFDIVTGISTGAIVSVFAFLGSEYDDVLTELYTETNFYDLFRYRNIFSLVKHQSVLDTSPFEQKVRQIVTDDLVAEIANQSKTGRSLIIGTANIDNQRLALWNIGRIAEHGSPQATALIQELIIASSSIPGAFPARKIEFDLDGQQFDELHVDGGVVRQVFFAPSWVDLRDIKVEQNIYVIRNGSLKSEFQPVSYRLSRISERAISTLMLNQGIGDVEHIYHNALQQGIKFNLAYIDEDFQAPEEASPYSGEFMTELYEYSYKKMQQGNAWQAIPPSLPEFYRDEAGAFSASD
;
A
#
# COMPACT_ATOMS: atom_id res chain seq x y z
N MET A 1 25.88 38.55 -26.85
CA MET A 1 26.60 37.26 -26.79
C MET A 1 27.09 36.86 -25.39
N GLN A 2 27.11 37.74 -24.39
CA GLN A 2 27.63 37.42 -23.04
C GLN A 2 26.59 36.72 -22.13
N ARG A 3 25.28 36.91 -22.37
CA ARG A 3 24.18 36.27 -21.61
C ARG A 3 23.98 34.77 -21.92
N TRP A 4 24.41 34.30 -23.10
CA TRP A 4 24.33 32.88 -23.46
C TRP A 4 25.45 32.03 -22.86
N LYS A 5 26.61 32.63 -22.52
CA LYS A 5 27.72 31.92 -21.89
C LYS A 5 27.41 31.50 -20.45
N TYR A 6 26.60 32.26 -19.73
CA TYR A 6 26.16 31.91 -18.38
C TYR A 6 25.07 30.83 -18.37
N LEU A 7 24.20 30.80 -19.38
CA LEU A 7 23.17 29.74 -19.49
C LEU A 7 23.79 28.37 -19.82
N LEU A 8 24.84 28.34 -20.64
CA LEU A 8 25.62 27.12 -20.91
C LEU A 8 26.45 26.65 -19.71
N LEU A 9 26.91 27.57 -18.84
CA LEU A 9 27.68 27.21 -17.65
C LEU A 9 26.80 26.54 -16.57
N VAL A 10 25.51 26.92 -16.48
CA VAL A 10 24.55 26.30 -15.56
C VAL A 10 24.13 24.90 -16.02
N VAL A 11 24.10 24.64 -17.33
CA VAL A 11 23.82 23.30 -17.89
C VAL A 11 25.02 22.35 -17.76
N LEU A 12 26.25 22.87 -17.67
CA LEU A 12 27.47 22.05 -17.52
C LEU A 12 27.81 21.69 -16.06
N LEU A 13 27.21 22.34 -15.07
CA LEU A 13 27.48 22.10 -13.64
C LEU A 13 26.51 21.12 -12.96
N SER A 14 25.48 20.63 -13.65
CA SER A 14 24.55 19.61 -13.15
C SER A 14 24.99 18.17 -13.43
N ALA A 15 26.16 17.94 -14.04
CA ALA A 15 26.60 16.62 -14.50
C ALA A 15 27.42 15.79 -13.49
N CYS A 16 27.70 16.28 -12.28
CA CYS A 16 28.54 15.55 -11.32
C CYS A 16 28.04 15.70 -9.87
N SER A 17 26.92 15.05 -9.54
CA SER A 17 26.67 14.56 -8.17
C SER A 17 25.62 13.44 -8.12
N SER A 18 25.44 12.67 -9.20
CA SER A 18 24.64 11.45 -9.11
C SER A 18 25.38 10.49 -8.18
N THR A 19 24.74 10.06 -7.11
CA THR A 19 25.20 8.92 -6.31
C THR A 19 25.43 7.74 -7.25
N GLU A 20 26.61 7.14 -7.20
CA GLU A 20 26.94 5.97 -8.01
C GLU A 20 25.94 4.86 -7.67
N ARG A 21 25.25 4.37 -8.71
CA ARG A 21 24.21 3.34 -8.65
C ARG A 21 24.82 2.04 -9.15
N SER A 22 24.55 0.94 -8.46
CA SER A 22 24.92 -0.42 -8.90
C SER A 22 23.67 -1.16 -9.38
N ALA A 23 22.94 -0.53 -10.30
CA ALA A 23 21.73 -1.09 -10.87
C ALA A 23 22.07 -2.16 -11.91
N ASP A 24 21.46 -3.34 -11.80
CA ASP A 24 21.66 -4.45 -12.72
C ASP A 24 20.37 -5.27 -12.84
N PRO A 25 19.96 -5.73 -14.05
CA PRO A 25 18.78 -6.57 -14.22
C PRO A 25 18.75 -7.86 -13.38
N ILE A 26 19.91 -8.36 -12.93
CA ILE A 26 19.99 -9.54 -12.06
C ILE A 26 19.28 -9.32 -10.71
N THR A 27 19.15 -8.08 -10.24
CA THR A 27 18.46 -7.77 -8.97
C THR A 27 17.02 -8.26 -8.98
N TYR A 28 16.40 -8.40 -10.15
CA TYR A 28 15.08 -8.98 -10.35
C TYR A 28 14.88 -10.36 -9.71
N THR A 29 15.95 -11.15 -9.58
CA THR A 29 15.93 -12.50 -8.99
C THR A 29 16.54 -12.56 -7.59
N MET A 30 17.05 -11.43 -7.07
CA MET A 30 17.72 -11.38 -5.77
C MET A 30 16.71 -11.23 -4.62
N MET A 31 17.16 -11.56 -3.41
CA MET A 31 16.44 -11.31 -2.17
C MET A 31 17.35 -10.54 -1.22
N PRO A 32 16.93 -9.39 -0.67
CA PRO A 32 17.69 -8.71 0.37
C PRO A 32 17.94 -9.66 1.55
N LEU A 33 19.09 -9.49 2.21
CA LEU A 33 19.50 -10.32 3.35
C LEU A 33 19.60 -11.84 3.04
N SER A 34 19.56 -12.24 1.76
CA SER A 34 19.53 -13.64 1.33
C SER A 34 18.40 -14.47 1.95
N ILE A 35 17.26 -13.84 2.27
CA ILE A 35 16.10 -14.54 2.84
C ILE A 35 15.22 -15.01 1.67
N GLU A 36 15.04 -16.32 1.53
CA GLU A 36 14.22 -16.88 0.46
C GLU A 36 12.73 -16.56 0.65
N GLY A 37 12.01 -16.38 -0.47
CA GLY A 37 10.55 -16.22 -0.45
C GLY A 37 10.00 -14.91 0.15
N ILE A 38 10.85 -13.92 0.43
CA ILE A 38 10.39 -12.62 0.97
C ILE A 38 9.86 -11.66 -0.09
N ARG A 39 10.07 -11.94 -1.38
CA ARG A 39 9.61 -11.09 -2.48
C ARG A 39 8.98 -11.93 -3.58
N MET A 40 7.90 -11.41 -4.13
CA MET A 40 7.35 -11.83 -5.42
C MET A 40 6.97 -10.58 -6.24
N TRP A 41 6.67 -10.77 -7.51
CA TRP A 41 6.18 -9.72 -8.40
C TRP A 41 4.69 -9.94 -8.72
N ASP A 42 3.94 -8.85 -8.91
CA ASP A 42 2.52 -8.90 -9.34
C ASP A 42 2.35 -9.56 -10.72
N GLU A 43 3.38 -9.45 -11.56
CA GLU A 43 3.47 -10.11 -12.86
C GLU A 43 4.10 -11.51 -12.76
N PHE A 44 4.27 -12.19 -13.89
CA PHE A 44 4.94 -13.48 -13.94
C PHE A 44 6.41 -13.35 -13.47
N ASN A 45 6.80 -14.17 -12.48
CA ASN A 45 8.16 -14.20 -11.94
C ASN A 45 9.11 -15.02 -12.84
N PRO A 46 10.46 -14.95 -12.64
CA PRO A 46 11.38 -15.88 -13.29
C PRO A 46 11.00 -17.35 -13.03
N GLU A 47 11.38 -18.23 -13.96
CA GLU A 47 11.26 -19.68 -13.78
C GLU A 47 11.97 -20.11 -12.47
N GLY A 48 11.29 -20.95 -11.68
CA GLY A 48 11.74 -21.37 -10.34
C GLY A 48 11.09 -20.58 -9.21
N LEU A 49 11.01 -19.25 -9.30
CA LEU A 49 10.36 -18.43 -8.25
C LEU A 49 8.86 -18.68 -8.21
N ASN A 50 8.19 -18.79 -9.36
CA ASN A 50 6.77 -19.16 -9.42
C ASN A 50 6.51 -20.55 -8.83
N ALA A 51 7.38 -21.53 -9.10
CA ALA A 51 7.21 -22.90 -8.60
C ALA A 51 7.36 -22.95 -7.07
N MET A 52 8.33 -22.21 -6.53
CA MET A 52 8.50 -22.06 -5.08
C MET A 52 7.29 -21.38 -4.44
N ILE A 53 6.78 -20.29 -5.03
CA ILE A 53 5.61 -19.60 -4.48
C ILE A 53 4.38 -20.50 -4.56
N GLN A 54 4.14 -21.18 -5.68
CA GLN A 54 3.02 -22.11 -5.81
C GLN A 54 3.13 -23.25 -4.77
N ALA A 55 4.31 -23.85 -4.59
CA ALA A 55 4.49 -24.89 -3.58
C ALA A 55 4.24 -24.39 -2.14
N ASN A 56 4.64 -23.16 -1.84
CA ASN A 56 4.35 -22.51 -0.57
C ASN A 56 2.85 -22.23 -0.41
N THR A 57 2.18 -21.80 -1.48
CA THR A 57 0.72 -21.61 -1.52
C THR A 57 0.00 -22.93 -1.30
N ASP A 58 0.39 -24.00 -1.99
CA ASP A 58 -0.23 -25.33 -1.83
C ASP A 58 -0.09 -25.85 -0.40
N SER A 59 1.11 -25.71 0.19
CA SER A 59 1.36 -26.09 1.59
C SER A 59 0.50 -25.26 2.55
N TRP A 60 0.41 -23.95 2.32
CA TRP A 60 -0.45 -23.06 3.09
C TRP A 60 -1.94 -23.45 2.97
N ILE A 61 -2.40 -23.77 1.76
CA ILE A 61 -3.77 -24.24 1.51
C ILE A 61 -4.06 -25.51 2.29
N GLU A 62 -3.15 -26.49 2.30
CA GLU A 62 -3.30 -27.74 3.03
C GLU A 62 -3.41 -27.52 4.55
N GLU A 63 -2.57 -26.63 5.10
CA GLU A 63 -2.56 -26.28 6.52
C GLU A 63 -3.83 -25.57 6.99
N HIS A 64 -4.61 -24.98 6.07
CA HIS A 64 -5.78 -24.16 6.37
C HIS A 64 -7.12 -24.80 6.01
N GLN A 65 -7.14 -26.08 5.59
CA GLN A 65 -8.37 -26.79 5.19
C GLN A 65 -9.35 -27.05 6.35
N ASP A 66 -8.91 -26.95 7.60
CA ASP A 66 -9.72 -27.21 8.80
C ASP A 66 -10.36 -25.94 9.39
N ARG A 67 -10.07 -24.77 8.80
CA ARG A 67 -10.61 -23.47 9.22
C ARG A 67 -12.09 -23.36 8.85
N GLN A 68 -12.84 -22.53 9.58
CA GLN A 68 -14.23 -22.24 9.22
C GLN A 68 -14.31 -21.36 7.97
N SER A 69 -13.46 -20.34 7.91
CA SER A 69 -13.30 -19.45 6.78
C SER A 69 -11.88 -18.89 6.71
N LEU A 70 -11.51 -18.37 5.55
CA LEU A 70 -10.30 -17.58 5.33
C LEU A 70 -10.69 -16.16 4.99
N ASN A 71 -10.06 -15.21 5.67
CA ASN A 71 -10.39 -13.79 5.56
C ASN A 71 -9.17 -13.02 5.12
N TYR A 72 -9.33 -12.27 4.05
CA TYR A 72 -8.28 -11.48 3.43
C TYR A 72 -8.62 -10.00 3.54
N LEU A 73 -7.61 -9.16 3.78
CA LEU A 73 -7.78 -7.71 3.83
C LEU A 73 -6.79 -7.03 2.87
N ALA A 74 -7.30 -6.22 1.95
CA ALA A 74 -6.51 -5.40 1.05
C ALA A 74 -6.72 -3.92 1.32
N LEU A 75 -5.64 -3.22 1.66
CA LEU A 75 -5.65 -1.82 2.06
C LEU A 75 -4.98 -0.95 0.99
N SER A 76 -5.76 -0.04 0.40
CA SER A 76 -5.25 0.80 -0.68
C SER A 76 -4.35 1.93 -0.18
N GLY A 77 -3.57 2.47 -1.12
CA GLY A 77 -3.02 3.82 -0.99
C GLY A 77 -4.10 4.91 -0.99
N GLY A 78 -3.68 6.13 -0.70
CA GLY A 78 -4.60 7.27 -0.52
C GLY A 78 -4.01 8.42 0.29
N GLY A 79 -2.71 8.35 0.64
CA GLY A 79 -2.04 9.36 1.46
C GLY A 79 -2.73 9.54 2.80
N PHE A 80 -3.27 10.72 3.03
CA PHE A 80 -3.88 11.16 4.29
C PHE A 80 -5.25 10.50 4.53
N ASN A 81 -5.85 9.91 3.50
CA ASN A 81 -7.13 9.23 3.59
C ASN A 81 -7.09 7.90 4.38
N GLY A 82 -5.92 7.49 4.91
CA GLY A 82 -5.82 6.31 5.77
C GLY A 82 -6.70 6.38 7.02
N ALA A 83 -7.12 7.60 7.42
CA ALA A 83 -8.14 7.82 8.45
C ALA A 83 -9.45 7.08 8.16
N PHE A 84 -9.82 6.93 6.88
CA PHE A 84 -10.97 6.12 6.47
C PHE A 84 -10.79 4.65 6.86
N SER A 85 -9.62 4.06 6.58
CA SER A 85 -9.35 2.68 7.00
C SER A 85 -9.35 2.54 8.53
N ALA A 86 -8.74 3.50 9.24
CA ALA A 86 -8.72 3.48 10.71
C ALA A 86 -10.14 3.47 11.29
N GLY A 87 -11.04 4.34 10.83
CA GLY A 87 -12.41 4.38 11.34
C GLY A 87 -13.23 3.13 11.00
N ILE A 88 -13.06 2.54 9.80
CA ILE A 88 -13.66 1.22 9.49
C ILE A 88 -13.16 0.17 10.46
N LEU A 89 -11.85 0.03 10.63
CA LEU A 89 -11.25 -1.05 11.42
C LEU A 89 -11.62 -0.95 12.91
N THR A 90 -11.57 0.25 13.49
CA THR A 90 -11.95 0.48 14.89
C THR A 90 -13.44 0.17 15.11
N ALA A 91 -14.33 0.72 14.27
CA ALA A 91 -15.76 0.43 14.39
C ALA A 91 -16.09 -1.06 14.20
N TRP A 92 -15.38 -1.74 13.29
CA TRP A 92 -15.57 -3.17 13.06
C TRP A 92 -15.19 -4.01 14.27
N THR A 93 -14.08 -3.67 14.92
CA THR A 93 -13.68 -4.28 16.18
C THR A 93 -14.75 -4.07 17.25
N GLU A 94 -15.24 -2.85 17.43
CA GLU A 94 -16.23 -2.53 18.46
C GLU A 94 -17.58 -3.21 18.24
N ARG A 95 -17.97 -3.44 16.98
CA ARG A 95 -19.14 -4.27 16.65
C ARG A 95 -18.97 -5.74 17.09
N GLY A 96 -17.73 -6.19 17.28
CA GLY A 96 -17.39 -7.54 17.75
C GLY A 96 -17.43 -8.60 16.64
N ASP A 97 -17.59 -8.20 15.38
CA ASP A 97 -17.70 -9.09 14.22
C ASP A 97 -16.54 -8.93 13.21
N ARG A 98 -15.44 -8.26 13.60
CA ARG A 98 -14.20 -8.18 12.80
C ARG A 98 -13.51 -9.55 12.77
N PRO A 99 -13.34 -10.18 11.59
CA PRO A 99 -12.63 -11.44 11.51
C PRO A 99 -11.13 -11.22 11.72
N GLN A 100 -10.45 -12.28 12.15
CA GLN A 100 -9.00 -12.33 12.06
C GLN A 100 -8.60 -12.58 10.60
N PHE A 101 -7.72 -11.73 10.06
CA PHE A 101 -7.28 -11.84 8.67
C PHE A 101 -6.11 -12.81 8.53
N ASP A 102 -6.21 -13.77 7.62
CA ASP A 102 -5.16 -14.73 7.29
C ASP A 102 -4.14 -14.10 6.32
N ILE A 103 -4.57 -13.18 5.44
CA ILE A 103 -3.67 -12.39 4.59
C ILE A 103 -4.06 -10.92 4.68
N VAL A 104 -3.09 -10.04 4.94
CA VAL A 104 -3.26 -8.58 4.89
C VAL A 104 -2.28 -8.00 3.90
N THR A 105 -2.77 -7.19 2.96
CA THR A 105 -1.96 -6.49 1.97
C THR A 105 -2.09 -4.98 2.12
N GLY A 106 -1.01 -4.25 1.80
CA GLY A 106 -0.99 -2.79 1.95
C GLY A 106 -0.10 -2.07 0.94
N ILE A 107 -0.57 -0.93 0.44
CA ILE A 107 0.21 0.02 -0.38
C ILE A 107 0.12 1.42 0.22
N SER A 108 1.23 2.17 0.25
CA SER A 108 1.27 3.56 0.70
C SER A 108 0.74 3.68 2.12
N THR A 109 -0.20 4.58 2.39
CA THR A 109 -0.89 4.66 3.69
C THR A 109 -1.43 3.31 4.16
N GLY A 110 -1.91 2.47 3.23
CA GLY A 110 -2.36 1.11 3.50
C GLY A 110 -1.24 0.18 3.97
N ALA A 111 0.03 0.43 3.62
CA ALA A 111 1.17 -0.32 4.13
C ALA A 111 1.34 -0.13 5.65
N ILE A 112 1.14 1.10 6.14
CA ILE A 112 1.18 1.37 7.58
C ILE A 112 -0.05 0.77 8.27
N VAL A 113 -1.24 1.01 7.73
CA VAL A 113 -2.49 0.46 8.30
C VAL A 113 -2.46 -1.07 8.35
N SER A 114 -1.87 -1.71 7.33
CA SER A 114 -1.79 -3.17 7.23
C SER A 114 -1.02 -3.82 8.37
N VAL A 115 0.02 -3.16 8.89
CA VAL A 115 0.81 -3.68 10.03
C VAL A 115 -0.10 -3.85 11.24
N PHE A 116 -0.83 -2.81 11.60
CA PHE A 116 -1.72 -2.82 12.77
C PHE A 116 -2.95 -3.69 12.54
N ALA A 117 -3.53 -3.64 11.34
CA ALA A 117 -4.67 -4.49 10.99
C ALA A 117 -4.30 -5.99 11.04
N PHE A 118 -3.05 -6.33 10.69
CA PHE A 118 -2.49 -7.67 10.79
C PHE A 118 -2.26 -8.08 12.24
N LEU A 119 -1.72 -7.20 13.09
CA LEU A 119 -1.49 -7.54 14.50
C LEU A 119 -2.80 -7.75 15.27
N GLY A 120 -3.82 -6.91 15.02
CA GLY A 120 -5.18 -7.12 15.53
C GLY A 120 -5.76 -5.90 16.22
N SER A 121 -6.90 -6.11 16.89
CA SER A 121 -7.72 -5.05 17.51
C SER A 121 -7.03 -4.28 18.64
N GLU A 122 -6.02 -4.86 19.29
CA GLU A 122 -5.26 -4.17 20.33
C GLU A 122 -4.48 -2.94 19.83
N TYR A 123 -4.34 -2.82 18.49
CA TYR A 123 -3.67 -1.72 17.82
C TYR A 123 -4.62 -0.68 17.23
N ASP A 124 -5.93 -0.80 17.42
CA ASP A 124 -6.90 0.14 16.84
C ASP A 124 -6.78 1.54 17.45
N ASP A 125 -6.41 1.66 18.73
CA ASP A 125 -6.12 2.95 19.38
C ASP A 125 -4.89 3.63 18.74
N VAL A 126 -3.85 2.85 18.41
CA VAL A 126 -2.65 3.35 17.75
C VAL A 126 -2.97 3.86 16.34
N LEU A 127 -3.81 3.12 15.59
CA LEU A 127 -4.32 3.57 14.30
C LEU A 127 -5.12 4.87 14.43
N THR A 128 -5.97 4.96 15.44
CA THR A 128 -6.80 6.13 15.69
C THR A 128 -5.93 7.35 15.98
N GLU A 129 -5.01 7.27 16.95
CA GLU A 129 -4.08 8.34 17.30
C GLU A 129 -3.25 8.80 16.09
N LEU A 130 -2.74 7.84 15.31
CA LEU A 130 -1.91 8.13 14.14
C LEU A 130 -2.65 8.99 13.10
N TYR A 131 -3.94 8.76 12.89
CA TYR A 131 -4.70 9.44 11.84
C TYR A 131 -5.59 10.59 12.33
N THR A 132 -5.91 10.70 13.62
CA THR A 132 -6.77 11.78 14.16
C THR A 132 -6.03 12.77 15.04
N GLU A 133 -4.98 12.34 15.75
CA GLU A 133 -4.24 13.19 16.71
C GLU A 133 -2.90 13.70 16.16
N THR A 134 -2.37 13.06 15.11
CA THR A 134 -1.13 13.52 14.47
C THR A 134 -1.41 14.60 13.44
N ASN A 135 -0.92 15.82 13.68
CA ASN A 135 -0.99 16.87 12.66
C ASN A 135 0.02 16.57 11.54
N PHE A 136 -0.49 16.12 10.40
CA PHE A 136 0.31 15.69 9.26
C PHE A 136 1.19 16.80 8.64
N TYR A 137 0.88 18.08 8.90
CA TYR A 137 1.77 19.19 8.54
C TYR A 137 3.12 19.14 9.27
N ASP A 138 3.17 18.52 10.46
CA ASP A 138 4.42 18.34 11.21
C ASP A 138 5.26 17.18 10.68
N LEU A 139 4.65 16.27 9.90
CA LEU A 139 5.33 15.15 9.25
C LEU A 139 6.06 15.57 7.96
N PHE A 140 5.70 16.73 7.36
CA PHE A 140 6.23 17.18 6.06
C PHE A 140 6.61 18.66 6.05
N ARG A 141 7.92 18.95 5.98
CA ARG A 141 8.41 20.32 5.80
C ARG A 141 8.74 20.58 4.34
N TYR A 142 8.10 21.59 3.73
CA TYR A 142 8.43 22.04 2.37
C TYR A 142 9.89 22.52 2.30
N ARG A 143 10.70 21.98 1.38
CA ARG A 143 12.07 22.45 1.14
C ARG A 143 12.07 23.60 0.15
N ASN A 144 13.00 24.53 0.34
CA ASN A 144 13.12 25.74 -0.47
C ASN A 144 13.57 25.37 -1.90
N ILE A 145 12.98 25.98 -2.94
CA ILE A 145 13.17 25.64 -4.37
C ILE A 145 14.64 25.63 -4.82
N PHE A 146 15.50 26.42 -4.17
CA PHE A 146 16.94 26.47 -4.44
C PHE A 146 17.74 25.25 -3.95
N SER A 147 17.11 24.32 -3.20
CA SER A 147 17.73 23.08 -2.74
C SER A 147 17.60 21.89 -3.71
N LEU A 148 16.73 22.00 -4.72
CA LEU A 148 16.51 20.98 -5.77
C LEU A 148 17.75 20.68 -6.62
N VAL A 149 18.71 21.60 -6.68
CA VAL A 149 19.97 21.43 -7.44
C VAL A 149 20.96 20.50 -6.69
N LYS A 150 20.73 20.21 -5.40
CA LYS A 150 21.58 19.32 -4.59
C LYS A 150 20.86 18.05 -4.09
N HIS A 151 19.53 18.01 -4.06
CA HIS A 151 18.75 16.90 -3.49
C HIS A 151 17.55 16.55 -4.38
N GLN A 152 17.29 15.25 -4.54
CA GLN A 152 16.33 14.69 -5.52
C GLN A 152 14.85 14.75 -5.09
N SER A 153 14.44 15.60 -4.13
CA SER A 153 13.03 15.70 -3.65
C SER A 153 12.59 17.12 -3.30
N VAL A 154 11.27 17.38 -3.37
CA VAL A 154 10.65 18.69 -3.07
C VAL A 154 10.32 18.85 -1.57
N LEU A 155 10.09 17.77 -0.83
CA LEU A 155 9.80 17.78 0.61
C LEU A 155 10.94 17.20 1.44
N ASP A 156 11.06 17.67 2.68
CA ASP A 156 11.84 17.01 3.73
C ASP A 156 10.99 15.90 4.36
N THR A 157 11.40 14.65 4.12
CA THR A 157 10.68 13.45 4.55
C THR A 157 11.21 12.90 5.87
N SER A 158 12.27 13.50 6.43
CA SER A 158 12.92 13.02 7.66
C SER A 158 11.95 12.87 8.85
N PRO A 159 10.98 13.78 9.10
CA PRO A 159 10.04 13.61 10.21
C PRO A 159 9.11 12.41 10.03
N PHE A 160 8.58 12.20 8.83
CA PHE A 160 7.79 11.01 8.51
C PHE A 160 8.60 9.72 8.69
N GLU A 161 9.82 9.67 8.14
CA GLU A 161 10.70 8.51 8.28
C GLU A 161 11.00 8.22 9.75
N GLN A 162 11.27 9.25 10.55
CA GLN A 162 11.49 9.09 11.98
C GLN A 162 10.26 8.55 12.69
N LYS A 163 9.06 9.02 12.35
CA LYS A 163 7.80 8.51 12.92
C LYS A 163 7.59 7.04 12.56
N VAL A 164 7.85 6.62 11.31
CA VAL A 164 7.81 5.20 10.93
C VAL A 164 8.78 4.37 11.78
N ARG A 165 10.01 4.84 11.98
CA ARG A 165 11.01 4.12 12.80
C ARG A 165 10.68 4.08 14.30
N GLN A 166 9.95 5.07 14.80
CA GLN A 166 9.46 5.07 16.18
C GLN A 166 8.29 4.10 16.37
N ILE A 167 7.47 3.91 15.34
CA ILE A 167 6.35 2.97 15.35
C ILE A 167 6.87 1.54 15.15
N VAL A 168 7.66 1.31 14.12
CA VAL A 168 8.16 -0.01 13.70
C VAL A 168 9.43 -0.34 14.48
N THR A 169 9.25 -0.66 15.76
CA THR A 169 10.31 -1.08 16.67
C THR A 169 10.65 -2.57 16.50
N ASP A 170 11.77 -3.01 17.08
CA ASP A 170 12.11 -4.44 17.13
C ASP A 170 11.03 -5.27 17.83
N ASP A 171 10.38 -4.71 18.87
CA ASP A 171 9.28 -5.37 19.58
C ASP A 171 8.06 -5.56 18.68
N LEU A 172 7.65 -4.51 17.94
CA LEU A 172 6.54 -4.62 16.98
C LEU A 172 6.86 -5.65 15.90
N VAL A 173 8.09 -5.66 15.38
CA VAL A 173 8.54 -6.65 14.39
C VAL A 173 8.52 -8.07 14.97
N ALA A 174 8.87 -8.26 16.23
CA ALA A 174 8.77 -9.57 16.89
C ALA A 174 7.30 -10.05 16.99
N GLU A 175 6.35 -9.14 17.21
CA GLU A 175 4.93 -9.48 17.19
C GLU A 175 4.42 -9.86 15.79
N ILE A 176 4.87 -9.15 14.75
CA ILE A 176 4.59 -9.50 13.35
C ILE A 176 5.11 -10.92 13.07
N ALA A 177 6.34 -11.23 13.50
CA ALA A 177 6.93 -12.55 13.35
C ALA A 177 6.12 -13.64 14.06
N ASN A 178 5.58 -13.35 15.25
CA ASN A 178 4.75 -14.30 16.00
C ASN A 178 3.43 -14.58 15.29
N GLN A 179 2.77 -13.55 14.75
CA GLN A 179 1.56 -13.74 13.94
C GLN A 179 1.87 -14.49 12.63
N SER A 180 3.01 -14.21 11.99
CA SER A 180 3.45 -14.90 10.77
C SER A 180 3.64 -16.41 10.97
N LYS A 181 4.24 -16.81 12.11
CA LYS A 181 4.41 -18.22 12.49
C LYS A 181 3.10 -18.99 12.68
N THR A 182 1.96 -18.29 12.83
CA THR A 182 0.63 -18.93 12.89
C THR A 182 0.03 -19.22 11.51
N GLY A 183 0.76 -18.94 10.43
CA GLY A 183 0.32 -19.13 9.05
C GLY A 183 -0.23 -17.85 8.41
N ARG A 184 -0.30 -16.73 9.12
CA ARG A 184 -0.83 -15.46 8.57
C ARG A 184 0.24 -14.74 7.76
N SER A 185 -0.15 -14.02 6.71
CA SER A 185 0.79 -13.27 5.86
C SER A 185 0.49 -11.78 5.86
N LEU A 186 1.54 -10.97 6.06
CA LEU A 186 1.52 -9.51 5.85
C LEU A 186 2.36 -9.18 4.62
N ILE A 187 1.75 -8.56 3.61
CA ILE A 187 2.40 -8.27 2.33
C ILE A 187 2.32 -6.77 2.02
N ILE A 188 3.47 -6.13 1.76
CA ILE A 188 3.53 -4.72 1.40
C ILE A 188 4.02 -4.55 -0.04
N GLY A 189 3.32 -3.70 -0.80
CA GLY A 189 3.66 -3.39 -2.19
C GLY A 189 4.56 -2.15 -2.33
N THR A 190 5.59 -2.22 -3.15
CA THR A 190 6.41 -1.06 -3.56
C THR A 190 6.63 -1.09 -5.07
N ALA A 191 6.73 0.07 -5.72
CA ALA A 191 7.03 0.13 -7.14
C ALA A 191 8.54 0.21 -7.34
N ASN A 192 9.13 -0.80 -7.97
CA ASN A 192 10.49 -0.69 -8.48
C ASN A 192 10.46 0.15 -9.77
N ILE A 193 11.07 1.33 -9.73
CA ILE A 193 11.03 2.27 -10.87
C ILE A 193 12.04 1.91 -11.96
N ASP A 194 13.07 1.12 -11.64
CA ASP A 194 14.08 0.68 -12.60
C ASP A 194 13.48 -0.31 -13.61
N ASN A 195 12.52 -1.14 -13.17
CA ASN A 195 11.85 -2.14 -14.02
C ASN A 195 10.34 -1.93 -14.20
N GLN A 196 9.75 -0.92 -13.57
CA GLN A 196 8.32 -0.56 -13.63
C GLN A 196 7.37 -1.63 -13.09
N ARG A 197 7.82 -2.43 -12.12
CA ARG A 197 7.03 -3.54 -11.55
C ARG A 197 6.66 -3.29 -10.09
N LEU A 198 5.56 -3.89 -9.68
CA LEU A 198 5.18 -3.96 -8.28
C LEU A 198 5.88 -5.13 -7.59
N ALA A 199 6.81 -4.82 -6.69
CA ALA A 199 7.40 -5.77 -5.77
C ALA A 199 6.48 -5.97 -4.57
N LEU A 200 6.13 -7.22 -4.30
CA LEU A 200 5.29 -7.66 -3.19
C LEU A 200 6.19 -8.32 -2.13
N TRP A 201 6.31 -7.67 -0.97
CA TRP A 201 7.23 -8.06 0.08
C TRP A 201 6.49 -8.76 1.22
N ASN A 202 6.85 -10.00 1.53
CA ASN A 202 6.32 -10.72 2.68
C ASN A 202 7.01 -10.25 3.96
N ILE A 203 6.40 -9.27 4.63
CA ILE A 203 6.91 -8.63 5.84
C ILE A 203 6.96 -9.61 7.01
N GLY A 204 6.00 -10.54 7.09
CA GLY A 204 5.97 -11.60 8.10
C GLY A 204 7.22 -12.48 8.04
N ARG A 205 7.59 -12.93 6.83
CA ARG A 205 8.81 -13.73 6.60
C ARG A 205 10.09 -12.96 6.86
N ILE A 206 10.13 -11.66 6.53
CA ILE A 206 11.28 -10.80 6.89
C ILE A 206 11.38 -10.70 8.42
N ALA A 207 10.27 -10.47 9.11
CA ALA A 207 10.21 -10.34 10.57
C ALA A 207 10.66 -11.63 11.29
N GLU A 208 10.30 -12.82 10.76
CA GLU A 208 10.71 -14.12 11.30
C GLU A 208 12.24 -14.29 11.40
N HIS A 209 13.02 -13.56 10.59
CA HIS A 209 14.47 -13.60 10.65
C HIS A 209 15.03 -13.03 11.96
N GLY A 210 14.31 -12.11 12.62
CA GLY A 210 14.61 -11.66 13.98
C GLY A 210 15.95 -10.92 14.15
N SER A 211 16.43 -10.22 13.10
CA SER A 211 17.66 -9.44 13.16
C SER A 211 17.40 -7.92 13.03
N PRO A 212 18.30 -7.05 13.56
CA PRO A 212 18.17 -5.60 13.37
C PRO A 212 18.13 -5.17 11.89
N GLN A 213 18.79 -5.93 11.02
CA GLN A 213 18.77 -5.71 9.57
C GLN A 213 17.39 -6.02 8.98
N ALA A 214 16.68 -7.03 9.49
CA ALA A 214 15.32 -7.32 9.10
C ALA A 214 14.36 -6.18 9.52
N THR A 215 14.46 -5.69 10.76
CA THR A 215 13.71 -4.50 11.20
C THR A 215 13.98 -3.29 10.30
N ALA A 216 15.26 -3.01 10.01
CA ALA A 216 15.64 -1.91 9.14
C ALA A 216 15.07 -2.07 7.72
N LEU A 217 15.09 -3.28 7.17
CA LEU A 217 14.49 -3.56 5.86
C LEU A 217 12.97 -3.33 5.88
N ILE A 218 12.24 -3.81 6.89
CA ILE A 218 10.80 -3.57 7.02
C ILE A 218 10.49 -2.08 7.08
N GLN A 219 11.25 -1.31 7.86
CA GLN A 219 11.12 0.15 7.91
C GLN A 219 11.35 0.78 6.53
N GLU A 220 12.40 0.39 5.81
CA GLU A 220 12.65 0.91 4.46
C GLU A 220 11.55 0.55 3.47
N LEU A 221 10.98 -0.65 3.55
CA LEU A 221 9.89 -1.07 2.68
C LEU A 221 8.59 -0.30 2.94
N ILE A 222 8.24 -0.05 4.20
CA ILE A 222 7.08 0.78 4.57
C ILE A 222 7.27 2.22 4.10
N ILE A 223 8.48 2.79 4.30
CA ILE A 223 8.80 4.13 3.83
C ILE A 223 8.75 4.19 2.30
N ALA A 224 9.35 3.21 1.62
CA ALA A 224 9.34 3.12 0.16
C ALA A 224 7.91 3.04 -0.39
N SER A 225 7.06 2.23 0.23
CA SER A 225 5.65 2.11 -0.13
C SER A 225 4.90 3.42 -0.02
N SER A 226 5.37 4.36 0.82
CA SER A 226 4.78 5.70 1.03
C SER A 226 5.54 6.84 0.33
N SER A 227 6.59 6.54 -0.46
CA SER A 227 7.42 7.54 -1.14
C SER A 227 6.77 8.00 -2.45
N ILE A 228 5.82 8.94 -2.38
CA ILE A 228 5.11 9.48 -3.55
C ILE A 228 6.10 10.20 -4.49
N PRO A 229 6.22 9.80 -5.77
CA PRO A 229 7.13 10.44 -6.72
C PRO A 229 6.92 11.94 -6.87
N GLY A 230 8.03 12.69 -6.91
CA GLY A 230 8.04 14.16 -7.00
C GLY A 230 7.84 14.87 -5.66
N ALA A 231 7.21 14.22 -4.67
CA ALA A 231 7.07 14.75 -3.32
C ALA A 231 8.17 14.19 -2.38
N PHE A 232 8.45 12.88 -2.47
CA PHE A 232 9.37 12.14 -1.60
C PHE A 232 10.55 11.61 -2.40
N PRO A 233 11.74 11.45 -1.79
CA PRO A 233 12.84 10.76 -2.44
C PRO A 233 12.50 9.26 -2.58
N ALA A 234 12.91 8.68 -3.71
CA ALA A 234 12.91 7.23 -3.88
C ALA A 234 13.83 6.56 -2.84
N ARG A 235 13.48 5.35 -2.42
CA ARG A 235 14.29 4.56 -1.48
C ARG A 235 15.18 3.61 -2.25
N LYS A 236 16.41 3.48 -1.80
CA LYS A 236 17.35 2.51 -2.34
C LYS A 236 17.23 1.23 -1.53
N ILE A 237 16.92 0.13 -2.20
CA ILE A 237 16.98 -1.21 -1.60
C ILE A 237 18.25 -1.87 -2.09
N GLU A 238 19.06 -2.37 -1.16
CA GLU A 238 20.40 -2.91 -1.43
C GLU A 238 20.41 -4.44 -1.36
N PHE A 239 21.25 -5.04 -2.19
CA PHE A 239 21.42 -6.48 -2.32
C PHE A 239 22.92 -6.80 -2.33
N ASP A 240 23.30 -7.95 -1.79
CA ASP A 240 24.65 -8.49 -1.89
C ASP A 240 24.60 -9.84 -2.61
N LEU A 241 25.48 -10.01 -3.60
CA LEU A 241 25.72 -11.30 -4.26
C LEU A 241 27.22 -11.46 -4.48
N ASP A 242 27.80 -12.51 -3.90
CA ASP A 242 29.23 -12.84 -4.00
C ASP A 242 30.17 -11.65 -3.67
N GLY A 243 29.78 -10.81 -2.70
CA GLY A 243 30.54 -9.62 -2.28
C GLY A 243 30.45 -8.43 -3.24
N GLN A 244 29.59 -8.50 -4.26
CA GLN A 244 29.20 -7.37 -5.08
C GLN A 244 27.88 -6.78 -4.57
N GLN A 245 27.84 -5.46 -4.49
CA GLN A 245 26.67 -4.71 -4.03
C GLN A 245 25.83 -4.29 -5.23
N PHE A 246 24.52 -4.47 -5.13
CA PHE A 246 23.55 -4.05 -6.12
C PHE A 246 22.46 -3.20 -5.48
N ASP A 247 21.76 -2.41 -6.28
CA ASP A 247 20.66 -1.59 -5.80
C ASP A 247 19.46 -1.50 -6.75
N GLU A 248 18.30 -1.29 -6.15
CA GLU A 248 17.03 -0.96 -6.82
C GLU A 248 16.50 0.37 -6.28
N LEU A 249 15.80 1.16 -7.11
CA LEU A 249 15.01 2.32 -6.67
C LEU A 249 13.55 1.92 -6.50
N HIS A 250 13.04 2.18 -5.30
CA HIS A 250 11.65 1.95 -4.94
C HIS A 250 10.92 3.24 -4.59
N VAL A 251 9.68 3.34 -5.04
CA VAL A 251 8.74 4.42 -4.74
C VAL A 251 7.40 3.83 -4.33
N ASP A 252 6.45 4.72 -4.03
CA ASP A 252 5.09 4.33 -3.65
C ASP A 252 4.49 3.35 -4.67
N GLY A 253 4.03 2.20 -4.18
CA GLY A 253 3.42 1.15 -5.01
C GLY A 253 2.20 1.62 -5.81
N GLY A 254 1.56 2.70 -5.33
CA GLY A 254 0.43 3.40 -5.91
C GLY A 254 0.63 3.82 -7.36
N VAL A 255 1.87 3.98 -7.82
CA VAL A 255 2.13 4.29 -9.24
C VAL A 255 1.94 3.10 -10.18
N VAL A 256 1.91 1.89 -9.64
CA VAL A 256 1.62 0.64 -10.38
C VAL A 256 0.24 0.10 -10.01
N ARG A 257 -0.05 -0.01 -8.71
CA ARG A 257 -1.35 -0.44 -8.16
C ARG A 257 -1.72 0.41 -6.95
N GLN A 258 -2.95 0.91 -6.89
CA GLN A 258 -3.49 1.55 -5.68
C GLN A 258 -3.85 0.54 -4.60
N VAL A 259 -4.27 -0.67 -4.99
CA VAL A 259 -4.63 -1.77 -4.09
C VAL A 259 -4.36 -3.12 -4.79
N PHE A 260 -4.04 -4.16 -4.03
CA PHE A 260 -3.80 -5.50 -4.56
C PHE A 260 -4.19 -6.56 -3.53
N PHE A 261 -4.42 -7.80 -3.97
CA PHE A 261 -4.65 -8.93 -3.08
C PHE A 261 -3.62 -10.04 -3.36
N ALA A 262 -3.89 -10.89 -4.35
CA ALA A 262 -2.98 -11.91 -4.81
C ALA A 262 -2.69 -11.69 -6.30
N PRO A 263 -1.47 -11.97 -6.77
CA PRO A 263 -1.19 -11.99 -8.20
C PRO A 263 -2.12 -12.96 -8.93
N SER A 264 -2.51 -12.61 -10.16
CA SER A 264 -3.48 -13.38 -10.95
C SER A 264 -3.07 -14.83 -11.27
N TRP A 265 -1.79 -15.18 -11.09
CA TRP A 265 -1.25 -16.52 -11.32
C TRP A 265 -1.31 -17.41 -10.06
N VAL A 266 -1.69 -16.87 -8.90
CA VAL A 266 -1.95 -17.65 -7.68
C VAL A 266 -3.35 -18.25 -7.75
N ASP A 267 -3.44 -19.58 -7.64
CA ASP A 267 -4.71 -20.31 -7.65
C ASP A 267 -5.15 -20.70 -6.23
N LEU A 268 -6.30 -20.16 -5.80
CA LEU A 268 -6.92 -20.38 -4.50
C LEU A 268 -8.23 -21.19 -4.61
N ARG A 269 -8.54 -21.76 -5.78
CA ARG A 269 -9.79 -22.49 -6.02
C ARG A 269 -9.88 -23.84 -5.31
N ASP A 270 -8.74 -24.44 -4.97
CA ASP A 270 -8.69 -25.74 -4.28
C ASP A 270 -8.95 -25.62 -2.77
N ILE A 271 -9.10 -24.40 -2.25
CA ILE A 271 -9.52 -24.13 -0.87
C ILE A 271 -11.01 -24.49 -0.72
N LYS A 272 -11.31 -25.43 0.20
CA LYS A 272 -12.67 -25.93 0.42
C LYS A 272 -13.45 -25.22 1.53
N VAL A 273 -12.83 -24.23 2.16
CA VAL A 273 -13.45 -23.41 3.21
C VAL A 273 -13.97 -22.11 2.61
N GLU A 274 -14.89 -21.45 3.31
CA GLU A 274 -15.41 -20.16 2.85
C GLU A 274 -14.29 -19.12 2.77
N GLN A 275 -14.22 -18.35 1.69
CA GLN A 275 -13.20 -17.32 1.50
C GLN A 275 -13.84 -15.94 1.36
N ASN A 276 -13.31 -14.95 2.08
CA ASN A 276 -13.77 -13.57 2.06
C ASN A 276 -12.60 -12.63 1.78
N ILE A 277 -12.72 -11.75 0.78
CA ILE A 277 -11.81 -10.63 0.57
C ILE A 277 -12.52 -9.33 0.94
N TYR A 278 -11.91 -8.57 1.85
CA TYR A 278 -12.30 -7.23 2.22
C TYR A 278 -11.30 -6.25 1.62
N VAL A 279 -11.80 -5.32 0.81
CA VAL A 279 -11.00 -4.28 0.17
C VAL A 279 -11.41 -2.95 0.78
N ILE A 280 -10.47 -2.24 1.41
CA ILE A 280 -10.69 -0.87 1.88
C ILE A 280 -9.91 0.08 0.97
N ARG A 281 -10.66 0.85 0.19
CA ARG A 281 -10.13 1.88 -0.71
C ARG A 281 -10.18 3.23 -0.01
N ASN A 282 -9.02 3.77 0.35
CA ASN A 282 -8.80 5.11 0.92
C ASN A 282 -8.98 6.27 -0.10
N GLY A 283 -10.10 6.29 -0.83
CA GLY A 283 -10.39 7.29 -1.87
C GLY A 283 -11.78 7.10 -2.51
N SER A 284 -12.19 8.06 -3.35
CA SER A 284 -13.45 7.99 -4.12
C SER A 284 -13.30 7.28 -5.46
N LEU A 285 -14.19 6.34 -5.79
CA LEU A 285 -14.16 5.56 -7.04
C LEU A 285 -14.87 6.27 -8.19
N LYS A 286 -15.29 7.53 -7.99
CA LYS A 286 -15.98 8.32 -8.99
C LYS A 286 -15.17 9.52 -9.41
N SER A 287 -15.36 9.91 -10.66
CA SER A 287 -14.75 11.12 -11.22
C SER A 287 -15.53 12.35 -10.79
N GLU A 288 -14.83 13.34 -10.24
CA GLU A 288 -15.41 14.62 -9.85
C GLU A 288 -15.07 15.70 -10.88
N PHE A 289 -16.02 16.57 -11.20
CA PHE A 289 -15.74 17.77 -11.99
C PHE A 289 -15.00 18.82 -11.16
N GLN A 290 -13.81 19.21 -11.58
CA GLN A 290 -13.04 20.28 -10.95
C GLN A 290 -12.41 21.17 -12.03
N PRO A 291 -12.68 22.49 -12.04
CA PRO A 291 -12.02 23.40 -12.96
C PRO A 291 -10.53 23.53 -12.61
N VAL A 292 -9.65 23.28 -13.59
CA VAL A 292 -8.19 23.35 -13.39
C VAL A 292 -7.62 24.60 -14.06
N SER A 293 -6.76 25.33 -13.35
CA SER A 293 -6.06 26.48 -13.92
C SER A 293 -5.05 26.06 -15.00
N TYR A 294 -4.78 26.92 -15.98
CA TYR A 294 -3.79 26.67 -17.06
C TYR A 294 -2.32 26.55 -16.59
N ARG A 295 -2.03 26.59 -15.29
CA ARG A 295 -0.67 26.43 -14.76
C ARG A 295 -0.20 24.99 -14.95
N LEU A 296 0.99 24.81 -15.53
CA LEU A 296 1.56 23.48 -15.79
C LEU A 296 1.60 22.59 -14.54
N SER A 297 1.90 23.16 -13.37
CA SER A 297 1.89 22.41 -12.10
C SER A 297 0.50 21.88 -11.73
N ARG A 298 -0.55 22.70 -11.88
CA ARG A 298 -1.94 22.30 -11.58
C ARG A 298 -2.47 21.28 -12.59
N ILE A 299 -2.10 21.42 -13.86
CA ILE A 299 -2.42 20.43 -14.89
C ILE A 299 -1.75 19.10 -14.57
N SER A 300 -0.46 19.11 -14.21
CA SER A 300 0.30 17.90 -13.89
C SER A 300 -0.26 17.20 -12.65
N GLU A 301 -0.57 17.95 -11.59
CA GLU A 301 -1.22 17.45 -10.37
C GLU A 301 -2.55 16.77 -10.71
N ARG A 302 -3.45 17.45 -11.45
CA ARG A 302 -4.73 16.86 -11.86
C ARG A 302 -4.54 15.61 -12.72
N ALA A 303 -3.58 15.62 -13.65
CA ALA A 303 -3.31 14.47 -14.52
C ALA A 303 -2.87 13.25 -13.70
N ILE A 304 -1.96 13.43 -12.73
CA ILE A 304 -1.52 12.36 -11.82
C ILE A 304 -2.70 11.85 -11.00
N SER A 305 -3.49 12.73 -10.37
CA SER A 305 -4.69 12.32 -9.63
C SER A 305 -5.70 11.56 -10.51
N THR A 306 -5.81 11.94 -11.78
CA THR A 306 -6.71 11.28 -12.75
C THR A 306 -6.20 9.87 -13.09
N LEU A 307 -4.89 9.71 -13.30
CA LEU A 307 -4.28 8.39 -13.51
C LEU A 307 -4.47 7.50 -12.27
N MET A 308 -4.19 8.02 -11.06
CA MET A 308 -4.38 7.28 -9.82
C MET A 308 -5.84 6.88 -9.58
N LEU A 309 -6.81 7.75 -9.90
CA LEU A 309 -8.23 7.43 -9.81
C LEU A 309 -8.59 6.27 -10.73
N ASN A 310 -8.23 6.35 -12.01
CA ASN A 310 -8.57 5.32 -12.99
C ASN A 310 -7.83 4.00 -12.71
N GLN A 311 -6.58 4.07 -12.24
CA GLN A 311 -5.84 2.90 -11.77
C GLN A 311 -6.56 2.24 -10.58
N GLY A 312 -6.98 3.02 -9.58
CA GLY A 312 -7.70 2.49 -8.42
C GLY A 312 -9.05 1.86 -8.77
N ILE A 313 -9.76 2.40 -9.76
CA ILE A 313 -10.97 1.77 -10.30
C ILE A 313 -10.62 0.41 -10.93
N GLY A 314 -9.62 0.38 -11.82
CA GLY A 314 -9.19 -0.84 -12.48
C GLY A 314 -8.66 -1.92 -11.52
N ASP A 315 -7.96 -1.52 -10.46
CA ASP A 315 -7.44 -2.45 -9.45
C ASP A 315 -8.57 -3.08 -8.61
N VAL A 316 -9.57 -2.30 -8.22
CA VAL A 316 -10.75 -2.81 -7.51
C VAL A 316 -11.55 -3.77 -8.40
N GLU A 317 -11.75 -3.44 -9.68
CA GLU A 317 -12.38 -4.36 -10.64
C GLU A 317 -11.55 -5.63 -10.86
N HIS A 318 -10.22 -5.50 -10.90
CA HIS A 318 -9.33 -6.65 -11.02
C HIS A 318 -9.50 -7.62 -9.83
N ILE A 319 -9.49 -7.10 -8.60
CA ILE A 319 -9.71 -7.92 -7.39
C ILE A 319 -11.12 -8.52 -7.42
N TYR A 320 -12.15 -7.76 -7.79
CA TYR A 320 -13.53 -8.26 -7.89
C TYR A 320 -13.65 -9.44 -8.86
N HIS A 321 -13.16 -9.29 -10.09
CA HIS A 321 -13.23 -10.36 -11.09
C HIS A 321 -12.37 -11.57 -10.72
N ASN A 322 -11.19 -11.34 -10.13
CA ASN A 322 -10.36 -12.42 -9.63
C ASN A 322 -11.04 -13.18 -8.48
N ALA A 323 -11.70 -12.47 -7.55
CA ALA A 323 -12.47 -13.07 -6.47
C ALA A 323 -13.62 -13.93 -7.01
N LEU A 324 -14.40 -13.43 -7.97
CA LEU A 324 -15.47 -14.20 -8.62
C LEU A 324 -14.95 -15.46 -9.31
N GLN A 325 -13.85 -15.36 -10.06
CA GLN A 325 -13.25 -16.51 -10.73
C GLN A 325 -12.77 -17.59 -9.75
N GLN A 326 -12.43 -17.19 -8.52
CA GLN A 326 -11.93 -18.07 -7.48
C GLN A 326 -13.00 -18.48 -6.45
N GLY A 327 -14.25 -18.01 -6.59
CA GLY A 327 -15.33 -18.30 -5.63
C GLY A 327 -15.16 -17.59 -4.28
N ILE A 328 -14.38 -16.51 -4.22
CA ILE A 328 -14.12 -15.72 -3.01
C ILE A 328 -15.21 -14.64 -2.90
N LYS A 329 -15.82 -14.48 -1.73
CA LYS A 329 -16.80 -13.42 -1.46
C LYS A 329 -16.09 -12.07 -1.41
N PHE A 330 -16.55 -11.12 -2.22
CA PHE A 330 -15.95 -9.80 -2.34
C PHE A 330 -16.71 -8.74 -1.51
N ASN A 331 -15.97 -7.93 -0.75
CA ASN A 331 -16.50 -6.86 0.07
C ASN A 331 -15.65 -5.60 -0.13
N LEU A 332 -16.27 -4.49 -0.51
CA LEU A 332 -15.58 -3.23 -0.78
C LEU A 332 -16.09 -2.11 0.12
N ALA A 333 -15.19 -1.45 0.84
CA ALA A 333 -15.43 -0.17 1.49
C ALA A 333 -14.62 0.92 0.79
N TYR A 334 -15.22 2.08 0.53
CA TYR A 334 -14.55 3.21 -0.10
C TYR A 334 -15.16 4.55 0.36
N ILE A 335 -14.46 5.65 0.11
CA ILE A 335 -14.96 7.01 0.41
C ILE A 335 -16.04 7.36 -0.62
N ASP A 336 -17.29 7.41 -0.18
CA ASP A 336 -18.43 7.56 -1.07
C ASP A 336 -18.86 9.03 -1.21
N GLU A 337 -19.80 9.31 -2.11
CA GLU A 337 -20.24 10.70 -2.43
C GLU A 337 -21.00 11.39 -1.29
N ASP A 338 -21.45 10.62 -0.30
CA ASP A 338 -22.11 11.14 0.90
C ASP A 338 -21.12 11.72 1.92
N PHE A 339 -19.81 11.51 1.75
CA PHE A 339 -18.81 12.20 2.56
C PHE A 339 -18.71 13.67 2.15
N GLN A 340 -19.10 14.55 3.07
CA GLN A 340 -18.98 15.99 2.91
C GLN A 340 -17.73 16.47 3.66
N ALA A 341 -16.66 16.71 2.90
CA ALA A 341 -15.43 17.27 3.46
C ALA A 341 -15.71 18.67 4.05
N PRO A 342 -15.05 19.06 5.17
CA PRO A 342 -15.22 20.40 5.71
C PRO A 342 -14.75 21.46 4.69
N GLU A 343 -15.60 22.47 4.41
CA GLU A 343 -15.40 23.41 3.28
C GLU A 343 -14.06 24.16 3.30
N GLU A 344 -13.55 24.51 4.48
CA GLU A 344 -12.31 25.28 4.65
C GLU A 344 -11.11 24.40 5.05
N ALA A 345 -11.32 23.11 5.31
CA ALA A 345 -10.25 22.22 5.72
C ALA A 345 -9.39 21.83 4.53
N SER A 346 -8.07 21.96 4.69
CA SER A 346 -7.13 21.30 3.79
C SER A 346 -7.33 19.79 3.85
N PRO A 347 -7.27 19.05 2.73
CA PRO A 347 -7.28 17.57 2.73
C PRO A 347 -6.17 16.91 3.55
N TYR A 348 -5.22 17.72 4.01
CA TYR A 348 -4.06 17.32 4.82
C TYR A 348 -4.19 17.73 6.30
N SER A 349 -5.30 18.37 6.69
CA SER A 349 -5.49 18.84 8.07
C SER A 349 -5.97 17.71 8.99
N GLY A 350 -5.66 17.84 10.28
CA GLY A 350 -6.21 16.95 11.31
C GLY A 350 -7.75 16.98 11.32
N GLU A 351 -8.36 18.14 11.11
CA GLU A 351 -9.82 18.27 11.02
C GLU A 351 -10.41 17.40 9.89
N PHE A 352 -9.83 17.44 8.68
CA PHE A 352 -10.29 16.61 7.58
C PHE A 352 -10.14 15.12 7.89
N MET A 353 -9.01 14.71 8.46
CA MET A 353 -8.77 13.30 8.78
C MET A 353 -9.70 12.80 9.88
N THR A 354 -9.95 13.60 10.92
CA THR A 354 -10.90 13.26 12.00
C THR A 354 -12.32 13.13 11.47
N GLU A 355 -12.78 14.04 10.61
CA GLU A 355 -14.11 13.92 9.99
C GLU A 355 -14.22 12.71 9.06
N LEU A 356 -13.15 12.39 8.33
CA LEU A 356 -13.10 11.19 7.48
C LEU A 356 -13.11 9.90 8.31
N TYR A 357 -12.37 9.87 9.43
CA TYR A 357 -12.42 8.79 10.41
C TYR A 357 -13.84 8.60 10.93
N GLU A 358 -14.47 9.67 11.44
CA GLU A 358 -15.84 9.67 11.98
C GLU A 358 -16.88 9.20 10.94
N TYR A 359 -16.76 9.66 9.70
CA TYR A 359 -17.61 9.22 8.60
C TYR A 359 -17.53 7.71 8.39
N SER A 360 -16.31 7.18 8.27
CA SER A 360 -16.09 5.75 8.02
C SER A 360 -16.51 4.88 9.21
N TYR A 361 -16.20 5.33 10.43
CA TYR A 361 -16.61 4.69 11.68
C TYR A 361 -18.14 4.55 11.75
N LYS A 362 -18.88 5.64 11.48
CA LYS A 362 -20.36 5.62 11.48
C LYS A 362 -20.91 4.69 10.41
N LYS A 363 -20.35 4.73 9.19
CA LYS A 363 -20.77 3.86 8.08
C LYS A 363 -20.63 2.38 8.45
N MET A 364 -19.54 2.04 9.14
CA MET A 364 -19.30 0.68 9.61
C MET A 364 -20.22 0.27 10.77
N GLN A 365 -20.39 1.12 11.79
CA GLN A 365 -21.35 0.88 12.88
C GLN A 365 -22.77 0.64 12.37
N GLN A 366 -23.19 1.36 11.32
CA GLN A 366 -24.52 1.22 10.71
C GLN A 366 -24.67 -0.02 9.81
N GLY A 367 -23.59 -0.76 9.52
CA GLY A 367 -23.61 -1.92 8.62
C GLY A 367 -23.65 -1.56 7.13
N ASN A 368 -23.34 -0.31 6.77
CA ASN A 368 -23.43 0.20 5.40
C ASN A 368 -22.08 0.35 4.70
N ALA A 369 -20.99 -0.15 5.30
CA ALA A 369 -19.64 0.01 4.77
C ALA A 369 -19.35 -0.88 3.56
N TRP A 370 -19.79 -2.14 3.60
CA TRP A 370 -19.43 -3.14 2.61
C TRP A 370 -20.37 -3.15 1.41
N GLN A 371 -19.77 -3.08 0.22
CA GLN A 371 -20.44 -3.22 -1.07
C GLN A 371 -19.96 -4.50 -1.75
N ALA A 372 -20.89 -5.31 -2.25
CA ALA A 372 -20.56 -6.57 -2.93
C ALA A 372 -20.03 -6.36 -4.37
N ILE A 373 -20.16 -5.14 -4.92
CA ILE A 373 -19.85 -4.85 -6.33
C ILE A 373 -19.18 -3.48 -6.42
N PRO A 374 -18.12 -3.34 -7.25
CA PRO A 374 -17.54 -2.03 -7.56
C PRO A 374 -18.59 -1.07 -8.18
N PRO A 375 -18.64 0.20 -7.75
CA PRO A 375 -19.59 1.20 -8.27
C PRO A 375 -19.35 1.59 -9.75
N SER A 376 -18.22 1.19 -10.32
CA SER A 376 -17.90 1.37 -11.75
C SER A 376 -18.58 0.35 -12.65
N LEU A 377 -19.05 -0.78 -12.10
CA LEU A 377 -19.73 -1.81 -12.86
C LEU A 377 -21.25 -1.54 -12.99
N PRO A 378 -21.87 -1.84 -14.14
CA PRO A 378 -23.31 -1.69 -14.34
C PRO A 378 -24.18 -2.54 -13.40
N GLU A 379 -25.44 -2.11 -13.20
CA GLU A 379 -26.38 -2.77 -12.28
C GLU A 379 -26.67 -4.25 -12.59
N PHE A 380 -26.53 -4.71 -13.85
CA PHE A 380 -26.80 -6.12 -14.19
C PHE A 380 -25.78 -7.09 -13.58
N TYR A 381 -24.63 -6.63 -13.09
CA TYR A 381 -23.71 -7.46 -12.30
C TYR A 381 -24.28 -7.79 -10.90
N ARG A 382 -25.34 -7.11 -10.42
CA ARG A 382 -25.98 -7.43 -9.13
C ARG A 382 -26.62 -8.81 -9.10
N ASP A 383 -27.11 -9.28 -10.24
CA ASP A 383 -27.73 -10.61 -10.33
C ASP A 383 -26.68 -11.73 -10.17
N GLU A 384 -25.42 -11.49 -10.56
CA GLU A 384 -24.29 -12.41 -10.34
C GLU A 384 -23.76 -12.33 -8.90
N ALA A 385 -23.69 -11.13 -8.31
CA ALA A 385 -23.16 -10.93 -6.96
C ALA A 385 -24.07 -11.45 -5.84
N GLY A 386 -25.39 -11.45 -6.04
CA GLY A 386 -26.35 -11.98 -5.06
C GLY A 386 -26.22 -13.49 -4.78
N ALA A 387 -25.49 -14.22 -5.63
CA ALA A 387 -25.14 -15.62 -5.39
C ALA A 387 -23.90 -15.81 -4.50
N PHE A 388 -23.11 -14.75 -4.26
CA PHE A 388 -21.81 -14.79 -3.58
C PHE A 388 -21.66 -13.79 -2.42
N SER A 389 -22.64 -12.93 -2.14
CA SER A 389 -22.62 -12.05 -0.96
C SER A 389 -23.10 -12.78 0.29
N ALA A 390 -22.47 -12.53 1.44
CA ALA A 390 -23.07 -12.85 2.73
C ALA A 390 -24.31 -11.97 2.94
N SER A 391 -25.49 -12.58 2.92
CA SER A 391 -26.71 -11.97 3.44
C SER A 391 -26.81 -12.21 4.94
N ASP A 392 -26.98 -11.11 5.67
CA ASP A 392 -27.33 -10.89 7.08
C ASP A 392 -26.27 -11.14 8.17
#